data_AF-A0A915Z948-F1
#
_entry.id   AF-A0A915Z948-F1
#
_cell.length_a   1.000
_cell.length_b   1.000
_cell.length_c   1.000
_cell.angle_alpha   90.00
_cell.angle_beta   90.00
_cell.angle_gamma   90.00
#
_symmetry.space_group_name_H-M   'P 1'
#
loop_
_entity.id
_entity.type
_entity.pdbx_description
1 polymer ?
#
loop_
_entity_poly.entity_id
_entity_poly.type
_entity_poly.pdbx_seq_one_letter_code
_entity_poly.pdbx_strand_id
1 'polypeptide(L)'
;MPPDKKRKRKVAESTSKRESLSFAEKKELCEWKRDNPSYNQENLAKKFGISKPQVCKILKEKDKWISINISNKEFKDQKRDRGAKYSEIESVLYL
;
A
#
# COMPACT_ATOMS: atom_id res chain seq x y z
N MET A 1 36.33 8.29 -8.32
CA MET A 1 34.87 8.07 -8.13
C MET A 1 34.56 8.19 -6.65
N PRO A 2 33.55 8.98 -6.23
CA PRO A 2 33.17 9.03 -4.82
C PRO A 2 32.45 7.71 -4.43
N PRO A 3 32.60 7.22 -3.20
CA PRO A 3 32.02 5.94 -2.79
C PRO A 3 30.50 6.04 -2.63
N ASP A 4 29.80 5.06 -3.22
CA ASP A 4 28.36 4.84 -3.07
C ASP A 4 27.99 4.71 -1.59
N LYS A 5 27.31 5.74 -1.05
CA LYS A 5 26.79 5.76 0.31
C LYS A 5 25.63 4.76 0.43
N LYS A 6 25.95 3.48 0.62
CA LYS A 6 24.97 2.45 0.99
C LYS A 6 24.24 2.91 2.26
N ARG A 7 22.97 3.31 2.11
CA ARG A 7 22.09 3.71 3.22
C ARG A 7 22.06 2.60 4.27
N LYS A 8 22.73 2.82 5.42
CA LYS A 8 22.59 1.95 6.59
C LYS A 8 21.13 1.97 7.04
N ARG A 9 20.47 0.82 7.00
CA ARG A 9 19.17 0.62 7.63
C ARG A 9 19.40 0.65 9.15
N LYS A 10 19.04 1.75 9.81
CA LYS A 10 18.88 1.76 11.28
C LYS A 10 17.77 0.77 11.61
N VAL A 11 18.12 -0.32 12.30
CA VAL A 11 17.17 -1.21 12.95
C VAL A 11 16.75 -0.47 14.21
N ALA A 12 15.55 0.11 14.20
CA ALA A 12 14.98 0.77 15.36
C ALA A 12 14.13 -0.26 16.13
N GLU A 13 14.52 -0.49 17.36
CA GLU A 13 13.80 -1.18 18.42
C GLU A 13 12.46 -0.48 18.71
N SER A 14 11.35 -1.16 18.42
CA SER A 14 10.10 -1.17 19.21
C SER A 14 8.99 -1.82 18.37
N THR A 15 8.25 -2.70 19.01
CA THR A 15 7.23 -3.60 18.48
C THR A 15 5.92 -2.89 18.10
N SER A 16 5.97 -1.74 17.41
CA SER A 16 4.76 -1.18 16.81
C SER A 16 4.41 -2.01 15.57
N LYS A 17 3.28 -2.72 15.64
CA LYS A 17 2.73 -3.46 14.50
C LYS A 17 2.60 -2.46 13.35
N ARG A 18 3.26 -2.72 12.23
CA ARG A 18 3.14 -1.89 11.02
C ARG A 18 1.66 -1.80 10.64
N GLU A 19 1.07 -0.63 10.79
CA GLU A 19 -0.30 -0.39 10.36
C GLU A 19 -0.36 -0.50 8.84
N SER A 20 -1.24 -1.38 8.37
CA SER A 20 -1.50 -1.59 6.96
C SER A 20 -2.90 -1.06 6.67
N LEU A 21 -2.96 -0.14 5.71
CA LEU A 21 -4.21 0.32 5.13
C LEU A 21 -4.91 -0.81 4.38
N SER A 22 -6.22 -0.84 4.48
CA SER A 22 -7.15 -1.58 3.62
C SER A 22 -7.12 -1.06 2.18
N PHE A 23 -7.71 -1.80 1.24
CA PHE A 23 -7.77 -1.33 -0.15
C PHE A 23 -8.65 -0.09 -0.28
N ALA A 24 -9.72 0.01 0.51
CA ALA A 24 -10.56 1.20 0.57
C ALA A 24 -9.75 2.44 0.99
N GLU A 25 -9.00 2.34 2.08
CA GLU A 25 -8.14 3.44 2.57
C GLU A 25 -7.02 3.80 1.58
N LYS A 26 -6.46 2.81 0.86
CA LYS A 26 -5.46 3.07 -0.19
C LYS A 26 -6.06 3.82 -1.38
N LYS A 27 -7.27 3.47 -1.79
CA LYS A 27 -8.01 4.17 -2.84
C LYS A 27 -8.33 5.60 -2.41
N GLU A 28 -8.86 5.79 -1.21
CA GLU A 28 -9.14 7.10 -0.64
C GLU A 28 -7.87 7.97 -0.60
N LEU A 29 -6.72 7.41 -0.19
CA LEU A 29 -5.44 8.11 -0.20
C LEU A 29 -5.07 8.59 -1.62
N CYS A 30 -5.29 7.76 -2.64
CA CYS A 30 -4.96 8.09 -4.03
C CYS A 30 -5.92 9.15 -4.60
N GLU A 31 -7.22 9.02 -4.35
CA GLU A 31 -8.24 10.01 -4.73
C GLU A 31 -7.97 11.35 -4.05
N TRP A 32 -7.68 11.33 -2.75
CA TRP A 32 -7.39 12.55 -2.00
C TRP A 32 -6.14 13.27 -2.53
N LYS A 33 -5.09 12.52 -2.92
CA LYS A 33 -3.89 13.10 -3.55
C LYS A 33 -4.16 13.62 -4.97
N ARG A 34 -5.10 13.02 -5.70
CA ARG A 34 -5.57 13.51 -7.01
C ARG A 34 -6.27 14.86 -6.87
N ASP A 35 -7.13 14.99 -5.86
CA ASP A 35 -7.89 16.22 -5.59
C ASP A 35 -7.01 17.30 -4.95
N ASN A 36 -5.96 16.90 -4.23
CA ASN A 36 -5.05 17.80 -3.52
C ASN A 36 -3.59 17.60 -3.98
N PRO A 37 -3.24 17.98 -5.22
CA PRO A 37 -1.89 17.76 -5.77
C PRO A 37 -0.79 18.48 -4.98
N SER A 38 -1.11 19.61 -4.34
CA SER A 38 -0.16 20.41 -3.54
C SER A 38 0.23 19.74 -2.21
N TYR A 39 -0.53 18.76 -1.73
CA TYR A 39 -0.28 18.20 -0.41
C TYR A 39 0.97 17.30 -0.36
N ASN A 40 1.81 17.53 0.64
CA ASN A 40 3.03 16.73 0.82
C ASN A 40 2.72 15.31 1.31
N GLN A 41 3.56 14.35 0.93
CA GLN A 41 3.50 12.95 1.38
C GLN A 41 3.66 12.83 2.90
N GLU A 42 4.35 13.78 3.55
CA GLU A 42 4.46 13.81 5.01
C GLU A 42 3.15 14.15 5.70
N ASN A 43 2.35 15.04 5.10
CA ASN A 43 1.03 15.36 5.64
C ASN A 43 0.04 14.21 5.40
N LEU A 44 0.15 13.53 4.24
CA LEU A 44 -0.59 12.29 3.99
C LEU A 44 -0.22 11.20 5.00
N ALA A 45 1.06 11.02 5.30
CA ALA A 45 1.53 10.06 6.29
C ALA A 45 0.89 10.31 7.66
N LYS A 46 0.85 11.56 8.12
CA LYS A 46 0.18 11.96 9.36
C LYS A 46 -1.33 11.70 9.33
N LYS A 47 -1.99 12.06 8.23
CA LYS A 47 -3.46 11.92 8.07
C LYS A 47 -3.90 10.46 8.13
N PHE A 48 -3.14 9.56 7.50
CA PHE A 48 -3.46 8.14 7.39
C PHE A 48 -2.73 7.26 8.42
N GLY A 49 -2.01 7.85 9.39
CA GLY A 49 -1.28 7.10 10.42
C GLY A 49 -0.13 6.21 9.91
N ILE A 50 0.30 6.39 8.67
CA ILE A 50 1.30 5.51 8.04
C ILE A 50 2.63 6.21 7.80
N SER A 51 3.67 5.41 7.54
CA SER A 51 4.99 5.95 7.21
C SER A 51 5.02 6.63 5.82
N LYS A 52 5.80 7.71 5.67
CA LYS A 52 6.03 8.36 4.36
C LYS A 52 6.46 7.39 3.25
N PRO A 53 7.35 6.40 3.50
CA PRO A 53 7.66 5.37 2.50
C PRO A 53 6.45 4.50 2.10
N GLN A 54 5.51 4.22 3.01
CA GLN A 54 4.26 3.54 2.65
C GLN A 54 3.40 4.41 1.73
N VAL A 55 3.23 5.70 2.03
CA VAL A 55 2.50 6.64 1.17
C VAL A 55 3.10 6.63 -0.23
N CYS A 56 4.42 6.74 -0.35
CA CYS A 56 5.11 6.71 -1.64
C CYS A 56 4.86 5.41 -2.41
N LYS A 57 4.90 4.25 -1.73
CA LYS A 57 4.59 2.95 -2.36
C LYS A 57 3.16 2.88 -2.87
N ILE A 58 2.18 3.31 -2.06
CA ILE A 58 0.77 3.31 -2.44
C ILE A 58 0.55 4.22 -3.67
N LEU A 59 1.13 5.41 -3.67
CA LEU A 59 1.01 6.36 -4.78
C LEU A 59 1.67 5.88 -6.09
N LYS A 60 2.67 4.99 -6.03
CA LYS A 60 3.25 4.36 -7.23
C LYS A 60 2.28 3.40 -7.91
N GLU A 61 1.41 2.77 -7.13
CA GLU A 61 0.38 1.85 -7.60
C GLU A 61 -1.01 2.54 -7.63
N LYS A 62 -1.05 3.88 -7.73
CA LYS A 62 -2.30 4.67 -7.65
C LYS A 62 -3.38 4.19 -8.61
N ASP A 63 -3.02 3.85 -9.85
CA ASP A 63 -3.97 3.45 -10.88
C ASP A 63 -4.61 2.11 -10.50
N LYS A 64 -3.82 1.17 -9.96
CA LYS A 64 -4.33 -0.07 -9.38
C LYS A 64 -5.34 0.22 -8.27
N TRP A 65 -5.01 1.08 -7.30
CA TRP A 65 -5.90 1.35 -6.16
C TRP A 65 -7.19 2.06 -6.56
N ILE A 66 -7.14 3.00 -7.51
CA ILE A 66 -8.32 3.72 -8.00
C ILE A 66 -9.26 2.77 -8.77
N SER A 67 -8.70 1.86 -9.56
CA SER A 67 -9.46 0.88 -10.36
C SER A 67 -10.09 -0.25 -9.53
N ILE A 68 -9.72 -0.44 -8.26
CA ILE A 68 -10.33 -1.46 -7.41
C ILE A 68 -11.81 -1.15 -7.18
N ASN A 69 -12.64 -2.15 -7.45
CA ASN A 69 -14.07 -2.12 -7.16
C ASN A 69 -14.33 -2.43 -5.68
N ILE A 70 -14.42 -1.38 -4.85
CA ILE A 70 -14.68 -1.50 -3.40
C ILE A 70 -16.11 -2.01 -3.11
N SER A 71 -17.02 -2.03 -4.11
CA SER A 71 -18.39 -2.53 -3.90
C SER A 71 -18.42 -4.02 -3.55
N ASN A 72 -17.35 -4.77 -3.86
CA ASN A 72 -17.18 -6.11 -3.34
C ASN A 72 -16.63 -6.06 -1.90
N LYS A 73 -17.46 -6.52 -0.95
CA LYS A 73 -17.22 -6.47 0.50
C LYS A 73 -15.90 -7.16 0.90
N GLU A 74 -15.51 -8.21 0.19
CA GLU A 74 -14.25 -8.95 0.39
C GLU A 74 -13.01 -8.06 0.16
N PHE A 75 -13.06 -7.19 -0.85
CA PHE A 75 -11.95 -6.31 -1.20
C PHE A 75 -11.86 -5.08 -0.31
N LYS A 76 -12.99 -4.62 0.25
CA LYS A 76 -13.05 -3.39 1.05
C LYS A 76 -12.12 -3.46 2.27
N ASP A 77 -12.24 -4.53 3.05
CA ASP A 77 -11.50 -4.70 4.32
C ASP A 77 -10.13 -5.38 4.12
N GLN A 78 -9.82 -5.78 2.89
CA GLN A 78 -8.58 -6.47 2.54
C GLN A 78 -7.37 -5.54 2.70
N LYS A 79 -6.45 -5.90 3.60
CA LYS A 79 -5.20 -5.16 3.82
C LYS A 79 -4.04 -5.60 2.93
N ARG A 80 -4.03 -6.88 2.57
CA ARG A 80 -2.97 -7.52 1.78
C ARG A 80 -3.58 -8.17 0.55
N ASP A 81 -2.95 -7.92 -0.58
CA ASP A 81 -3.18 -8.68 -1.80
C ASP A 81 -2.63 -10.09 -1.57
N ARG A 82 -3.53 -11.00 -1.17
CA ARG A 82 -3.24 -12.42 -1.08
C ARG A 82 -3.70 -13.00 -2.40
N GLY A 83 -2.83 -12.96 -3.41
CA GLY A 83 -3.05 -13.78 -4.60
C GLY A 83 -3.31 -15.22 -4.17
N ALA A 84 -4.19 -15.93 -4.88
CA ALA A 84 -4.43 -17.34 -4.59
C ALA A 84 -3.09 -18.07 -4.63
N LYS A 85 -2.74 -18.71 -3.51
CA LYS A 85 -1.40 -19.26 -3.27
C LYS A 85 -1.05 -20.35 -4.29
N TYR A 86 -2.07 -20.93 -4.93
CA TYR A 86 -1.96 -22.01 -5.90
C TYR A 86 -3.07 -21.93 -6.97
N SER A 87 -3.23 -20.79 -7.66
CA SER A 87 -4.21 -20.68 -8.77
C SER A 87 -4.12 -21.83 -9.79
N GLU A 88 -2.90 -22.32 -10.02
CA GLU A 88 -2.62 -23.39 -10.97
C GLU A 88 -3.03 -24.77 -10.44
N ILE A 89 -2.90 -25.03 -9.14
CA ILE A 89 -3.32 -26.31 -8.53
C ILE A 89 -4.84 -26.40 -8.46
N GLU A 90 -5.53 -25.30 -8.15
CA GLU A 90 -7.00 -25.26 -8.19
C GLU A 90 -7.52 -25.54 -9.60
N SER A 91 -6.89 -25.00 -10.64
CA SER A 91 -7.28 -25.28 -12.03
C SER A 91 -7.12 -26.76 -12.42
N VAL A 92 -6.09 -27.44 -11.89
CA VAL A 92 -5.84 -28.87 -12.14
C VAL A 92 -6.75 -29.78 -11.32
N LEU A 93 -7.17 -29.36 -10.12
CA LEU A 93 -8.06 -30.15 -9.26
C LEU A 93 -9.50 -30.25 -9.79
N TYR A 94 -9.89 -29.30 -10.65
CA TYR A 94 -11.22 -29.24 -11.27
C TYR A 94 -11.25 -29.80 -12.71
N LEU A 95 -10.19 -30.48 -13.17
CA LEU A 95 -10.14 -31.27 -14.41
C LEU A 95 -10.43 -32.75 -14.11
#